data_AF-A0A8S3GKY0-F1
#
_entry.id   AF-A0A8S3GKY0-F1
#
_cell.length_a   1.000
_cell.length_b   1.000
_cell.length_c   1.000
_cell.angle_alpha   90.00
_cell.angle_beta   90.00
_cell.angle_gamma   90.00
#
_symmetry.space_group_name_H-M   'P 1'
#
loop_
_entity.id
_entity.type
_entity.pdbx_description
1 polymer ?
#
loop_
_entity_poly.entity_id
_entity_poly.type
_entity_poly.pdbx_seq_one_letter_code
_entity_poly.pdbx_strand_id
1 'polypeptide(L)'
;MMDTQLTKRLKNTAANVLRETWFIYKYTKLVKHVNVSRVRTHQRKFLQAIHSLRKVKLDQRKLTDNVNAVSDVARLQSSVYDIVSQMLSNQTVLESKFYDLDAKLVALQTQIDNLPNVMVMAVSEQNNRLWQRLEAHVQTQLSTIRATLPTISVTCPQRQNTV
;
A
#
# COMPACT_ATOMS: atom_id res chain seq x y z
N MET A 1 -32.12 4.88 -27.10
CA MET A 1 -30.73 4.36 -27.10
C MET A 1 -30.26 4.18 -28.53
N MET A 2 -28.97 4.34 -28.82
CA MET A 2 -28.42 4.24 -30.18
C MET A 2 -28.66 2.84 -30.81
N ASP A 3 -28.54 1.78 -30.02
CA ASP A 3 -28.79 0.39 -30.44
C ASP A 3 -30.21 0.14 -30.96
N THR A 4 -31.20 0.75 -30.33
CA THR A 4 -32.61 0.58 -30.75
C THR A 4 -32.86 1.25 -32.10
N GLN A 5 -32.17 2.35 -32.40
CA GLN A 5 -32.27 3.02 -33.69
C GLN A 5 -31.56 2.24 -34.81
N LEU A 6 -30.36 1.72 -34.55
CA LEU A 6 -29.60 0.95 -35.55
C LEU A 6 -30.33 -0.36 -35.89
N THR A 7 -30.86 -1.07 -34.90
CA THR A 7 -31.67 -2.28 -35.11
C THR A 7 -32.90 -1.99 -35.98
N LYS A 8 -33.60 -0.87 -35.74
CA LYS A 8 -34.75 -0.45 -36.57
C LYS A 8 -34.33 -0.14 -38.01
N ARG A 9 -33.23 0.58 -38.21
CA ARG A 9 -32.68 0.90 -39.54
C ARG A 9 -32.23 -0.36 -40.28
N LEU A 10 -31.65 -1.34 -39.57
CA LEU A 10 -31.22 -2.62 -40.13
C LEU A 10 -32.43 -3.39 -40.69
N LYS A 11 -33.49 -3.51 -39.89
CA LYS A 11 -34.75 -4.16 -40.31
C LYS A 11 -35.38 -3.46 -41.51
N ASN A 12 -35.44 -2.12 -41.50
CA ASN A 12 -36.02 -1.34 -42.60
C ASN A 12 -35.21 -1.49 -43.90
N THR A 13 -33.88 -1.34 -43.83
CA THR A 13 -33.02 -1.51 -45.01
C THR A 13 -33.07 -2.93 -45.57
N ALA A 14 -33.12 -3.95 -44.71
CA ALA A 14 -33.32 -5.34 -45.13
C ALA A 14 -34.67 -5.55 -45.82
N ALA A 15 -35.75 -4.96 -45.31
CA ALA A 15 -37.06 -5.01 -45.96
C ALA A 15 -37.04 -4.34 -47.34
N ASN A 16 -36.33 -3.23 -47.50
CA ASN A 16 -36.17 -2.57 -48.81
C ASN A 16 -35.37 -3.44 -49.80
N VAL A 17 -34.35 -4.16 -49.35
CA VAL A 17 -33.64 -5.14 -50.19
C VAL A 17 -34.62 -6.19 -50.74
N LEU A 18 -35.42 -6.81 -49.87
CA LEU A 18 -36.41 -7.80 -50.29
C LEU A 18 -37.46 -7.21 -51.25
N ARG A 19 -37.97 -6.02 -50.93
CA ARG A 19 -38.95 -5.30 -51.75
C ARG A 19 -38.43 -5.03 -53.16
N GLU A 20 -37.21 -4.51 -53.29
CA GLU A 20 -36.64 -4.17 -54.59
C GLU A 20 -36.20 -5.42 -55.36
N THR A 21 -35.70 -6.47 -54.69
CA THR A 21 -35.46 -7.79 -55.31
C THR A 21 -36.73 -8.35 -55.94
N TRP A 22 -37.85 -8.33 -55.20
CA TRP A 22 -39.14 -8.76 -55.71
C TRP A 22 -39.58 -7.95 -56.94
N PHE A 23 -39.47 -6.62 -56.89
CA PHE A 23 -39.85 -5.79 -58.04
C PHE A 23 -38.96 -6.01 -59.26
N ILE A 24 -37.65 -6.22 -59.08
CA ILE A 24 -36.75 -6.58 -60.18
C ILE A 24 -37.22 -7.91 -60.80
N TYR A 25 -37.47 -8.93 -59.99
CA TYR A 25 -37.96 -10.22 -60.48
C TYR A 25 -39.30 -10.07 -61.23
N LYS A 26 -40.26 -9.37 -60.63
CA LYS A 26 -41.57 -9.10 -61.23
C LYS A 26 -41.46 -8.46 -62.61
N TYR A 27 -40.67 -7.39 -62.76
CA TYR A 27 -40.60 -6.64 -64.02
C TYR A 27 -39.59 -7.20 -65.04
N THR A 28 -38.84 -8.26 -64.70
CA THR A 28 -37.91 -8.92 -65.63
C THR A 28 -38.34 -10.34 -66.01
N LYS A 29 -39.08 -11.04 -65.15
CA LYS A 29 -39.45 -12.46 -65.34
C LYS A 29 -40.95 -12.72 -65.43
N LEU A 30 -41.81 -11.86 -64.87
CA LEU A 30 -43.27 -12.08 -64.78
C LEU A 30 -44.08 -11.17 -65.73
N VAL A 31 -43.43 -10.61 -66.76
CA VAL A 31 -44.08 -9.72 -67.74
C VAL A 31 -43.77 -10.16 -69.17
N LYS A 32 -44.72 -9.95 -70.10
CA LYS A 32 -44.56 -10.27 -71.53
C LYS A 32 -43.53 -9.36 -72.22
N HIS A 33 -43.53 -8.07 -71.88
CA HIS A 33 -42.59 -7.07 -72.40
C HIS A 33 -41.92 -6.31 -71.26
N VAL A 34 -40.59 -6.27 -71.26
CA VAL A 34 -39.79 -5.67 -70.20
C VAL A 34 -39.68 -4.16 -70.38
N ASN A 35 -40.10 -3.39 -69.37
CA ASN A 35 -39.86 -1.95 -69.31
C ASN A 35 -38.51 -1.67 -68.64
N VAL A 36 -37.49 -1.39 -69.45
CA VAL A 36 -36.10 -1.19 -69.00
C VAL A 36 -35.96 0.00 -68.03
N SER A 37 -36.68 1.10 -68.26
CA SER A 37 -36.63 2.30 -67.41
C SER A 37 -37.15 2.02 -65.99
N ARG A 38 -38.22 1.23 -65.88
CA ARG A 38 -38.77 0.79 -64.59
C ARG A 38 -37.82 -0.15 -63.87
N VAL A 39 -37.25 -1.11 -64.59
CA VAL A 39 -36.25 -2.05 -64.05
C VAL A 39 -35.04 -1.28 -63.51
N ARG A 40 -34.50 -0.31 -64.25
CA ARG A 40 -33.36 0.52 -63.83
C ARG A 40 -33.65 1.30 -62.54
N THR A 41 -34.89 1.77 -62.38
CA THR A 41 -35.30 2.48 -61.15
C THR A 41 -35.26 1.55 -59.93
N HIS A 42 -35.78 0.33 -60.05
CA HIS A 42 -35.74 -0.66 -58.96
C HIS A 42 -34.32 -1.18 -58.71
N GLN A 43 -33.51 -1.37 -59.75
CA GLN A 43 -32.09 -1.72 -59.59
C GLN A 43 -31.30 -0.68 -58.81
N ARG A 44 -31.51 0.62 -59.11
CA ARG A 44 -30.86 1.71 -58.37
C ARG A 44 -31.29 1.71 -56.89
N LYS A 45 -32.58 1.56 -56.62
CA LYS A 45 -33.10 1.45 -55.24
C LYS A 45 -32.57 0.21 -54.52
N PHE A 46 -32.45 -0.93 -55.21
CA PHE A 46 -31.86 -2.15 -54.68
C PHE A 46 -30.39 -1.93 -54.27
N LEU A 47 -29.57 -1.32 -55.14
CA LEU A 47 -28.17 -1.03 -54.83
C LEU A 47 -28.04 -0.04 -53.64
N GLN A 48 -28.90 0.97 -53.59
CA GLN A 48 -28.96 1.90 -52.45
C GLN A 48 -29.34 1.20 -51.14
N ALA A 49 -30.30 0.26 -51.19
CA ALA A 49 -30.71 -0.52 -50.03
C ALA A 49 -29.59 -1.46 -49.56
N ILE A 50 -28.88 -2.13 -50.46
CA ILE A 50 -27.72 -2.97 -50.15
C ILE A 50 -26.59 -2.14 -49.52
N HIS A 51 -26.28 -0.97 -50.09
CA HIS A 51 -25.26 -0.09 -49.54
C HIS A 51 -25.63 0.40 -48.13
N SER A 52 -26.89 0.83 -47.95
CA SER A 52 -27.41 1.27 -46.66
C SER A 52 -27.37 0.14 -45.62
N LEU A 53 -27.77 -1.08 -46.00
CA LEU A 53 -27.73 -2.24 -45.12
C LEU A 53 -26.30 -2.55 -44.66
N ARG A 54 -25.32 -2.51 -45.57
CA ARG A 54 -23.89 -2.69 -45.23
C ARG A 54 -23.40 -1.62 -44.26
N LYS A 55 -23.76 -0.36 -44.49
CA LYS A 55 -23.39 0.76 -43.62
C LYS A 55 -23.96 0.58 -42.21
N VAL A 56 -25.26 0.30 -42.09
CA VAL A 56 -25.90 0.07 -40.78
C VAL A 56 -25.29 -1.13 -40.06
N LYS A 57 -24.95 -2.21 -40.78
CA LYS A 57 -24.27 -3.39 -40.20
C LYS A 57 -22.87 -3.05 -39.68
N LEU A 58 -22.11 -2.22 -40.39
CA LEU A 58 -20.81 -1.75 -39.91
C LEU A 58 -20.95 -0.87 -38.67
N ASP A 59 -21.92 0.05 -38.67
CA ASP A 59 -22.17 0.93 -37.53
C ASP A 59 -22.62 0.12 -36.29
N GLN A 60 -23.40 -0.95 -36.48
CA GLN A 60 -23.76 -1.88 -35.39
C GLN A 60 -22.52 -2.58 -34.82
N ARG A 61 -21.61 -3.06 -35.67
CA ARG A 61 -20.36 -3.69 -35.23
C ARG A 61 -19.50 -2.72 -34.42
N LYS A 62 -19.30 -1.50 -34.93
CA LYS A 62 -18.54 -0.45 -34.21
C LYS A 62 -19.14 -0.16 -32.83
N LEU A 63 -20.47 -0.10 -32.73
CA LEU A 63 -21.13 0.12 -31.45
C LEU A 63 -20.90 -1.04 -30.48
N THR A 64 -20.99 -2.29 -30.95
CA THR A 64 -20.65 -3.47 -30.14
C THR A 64 -19.19 -3.45 -29.68
N ASP A 65 -18.26 -3.11 -30.56
CA ASP A 65 -16.83 -3.03 -30.21
C ASP A 65 -16.58 -1.94 -29.16
N ASN A 66 -17.26 -0.79 -29.26
CA ASN A 66 -17.20 0.26 -28.25
C ASN A 66 -17.76 -0.19 -26.89
N VAL A 67 -18.88 -0.94 -26.88
CA VAL A 67 -19.45 -1.49 -25.65
C VAL A 67 -18.47 -2.45 -24.98
N ASN A 68 -17.81 -3.31 -25.76
CA ASN A 68 -16.79 -4.22 -25.26
C ASN A 68 -15.59 -3.45 -24.68
N ALA A 69 -15.09 -2.45 -25.40
CA ALA A 69 -13.97 -1.62 -24.92
C ALA A 69 -14.29 -0.91 -23.60
N VAL A 70 -15.49 -0.36 -23.44
CA VAL A 70 -15.93 0.26 -22.17
C VAL A 70 -16.04 -0.78 -21.05
N SER A 71 -16.55 -1.99 -21.35
CA SER A 71 -16.60 -3.09 -20.38
C SER A 71 -15.21 -3.51 -19.91
N ASP A 72 -14.23 -3.52 -20.81
CA ASP A 72 -12.84 -3.85 -20.48
C ASP A 72 -12.20 -2.78 -19.60
N VAL A 73 -12.49 -1.49 -19.84
CA VAL A 73 -12.07 -0.39 -18.95
C VAL A 73 -12.67 -0.54 -17.55
N ALA A 74 -13.96 -0.89 -17.44
CA ALA A 74 -14.59 -1.11 -16.13
C ALA A 74 -13.97 -2.28 -15.35
N ARG A 75 -13.58 -3.35 -16.05
CA ARG A 75 -12.85 -4.48 -15.46
C ARG A 75 -11.45 -4.08 -14.99
N LEU A 76 -10.73 -3.32 -15.82
CA LEU A 76 -9.44 -2.75 -15.44
C LEU A 76 -9.56 -1.84 -14.21
N GLN A 77 -10.58 -0.98 -14.16
CA GLN A 77 -10.82 -0.10 -13.01
C GLN A 77 -11.04 -0.90 -11.72
N SER A 78 -11.79 -2.00 -11.78
CA SER A 78 -12.02 -2.87 -10.62
C SER A 78 -10.71 -3.52 -10.15
N SER A 79 -9.93 -4.07 -11.07
CA SER A 79 -8.61 -4.66 -10.77
C SER A 79 -7.62 -3.66 -10.18
N VAL A 80 -7.54 -2.46 -10.77
CA VAL A 80 -6.69 -1.37 -10.28
C VAL A 80 -7.10 -0.95 -8.87
N TYR A 81 -8.40 -0.85 -8.61
CA TYR A 81 -8.91 -0.52 -7.27
C TYR A 81 -8.48 -1.57 -6.24
N ASP A 82 -8.60 -2.86 -6.55
CA ASP A 82 -8.19 -3.94 -5.66
C ASP A 82 -6.68 -3.89 -5.37
N ILE A 83 -5.86 -3.68 -6.40
CA ILE A 83 -4.40 -3.56 -6.26
C ILE A 83 -4.03 -2.36 -5.39
N VAL A 84 -4.62 -1.20 -5.65
CA VAL A 84 -4.34 0.03 -4.87
C VAL A 84 -4.79 -0.15 -3.42
N SER A 85 -5.94 -0.78 -3.19
CA SER A 85 -6.42 -1.08 -1.84
C SER A 85 -5.45 -1.99 -1.08
N GLN A 86 -4.96 -3.06 -1.72
CA GLN A 86 -3.93 -3.94 -1.14
C GLN A 86 -2.63 -3.19 -0.87
N MET A 87 -2.20 -2.32 -1.79
CA MET A 87 -1.00 -1.50 -1.63
C MET A 87 -1.11 -0.58 -0.41
N LEU A 88 -2.26 0.09 -0.22
CA LEU A 88 -2.50 0.94 0.94
C LEU A 88 -2.52 0.15 2.24
N SER A 89 -3.13 -1.04 2.24
CA SER A 89 -3.08 -1.94 3.40
C SER A 89 -1.64 -2.33 3.73
N ASN A 90 -0.83 -2.71 2.74
CA ASN A 90 0.58 -3.05 2.96
C ASN A 90 1.38 -1.85 3.47
N GLN A 91 1.10 -0.64 2.96
CA GLN A 91 1.71 0.58 3.44
C GLN A 91 1.46 0.78 4.94
N THR A 92 0.23 0.64 5.42
CA THR A 92 -0.05 0.78 6.87
C THR A 92 0.69 -0.24 7.73
N VAL A 93 0.87 -1.47 7.25
CA VAL A 93 1.65 -2.51 7.95
C VAL A 93 3.13 -2.13 8.00
N LEU A 94 3.67 -1.60 6.90
CA LEU A 94 5.06 -1.14 6.85
C LEU A 94 5.28 0.08 7.76
N GLU A 95 4.36 1.04 7.78
CA GLU A 95 4.40 2.19 8.68
C GLU A 95 4.41 1.75 10.15
N SER A 96 3.53 0.80 10.53
CA SER A 96 3.53 0.23 11.89
C SER A 96 4.87 -0.40 12.25
N LYS A 97 5.46 -1.20 11.34
CA LYS A 97 6.78 -1.82 11.58
C LYS A 97 7.88 -0.78 11.69
N PHE A 98 7.78 0.32 10.95
CA PHE A 98 8.73 1.43 11.04
C PHE A 98 8.66 2.11 12.40
N TYR A 99 7.45 2.39 12.92
CA TYR A 99 7.28 2.92 14.27
C TYR A 99 7.84 1.99 15.35
N ASP A 100 7.61 0.67 15.24
CA ASP A 100 8.18 -0.31 16.17
C ASP A 100 9.71 -0.31 16.15
N LEU A 101 10.31 -0.19 14.96
CA LEU A 101 11.76 -0.10 14.81
C LEU A 101 12.30 1.21 15.39
N ASP A 102 11.63 2.33 15.13
CA ASP A 102 12.00 3.64 15.68
C ASP A 102 11.96 3.61 17.22
N ALA A 103 10.91 3.05 17.81
CA ALA A 103 10.81 2.88 19.26
C ALA A 103 11.94 2.03 19.84
N LYS A 104 12.32 0.94 19.15
CA LYS A 104 13.46 0.10 19.55
C LYS A 104 14.79 0.85 19.44
N LEU A 105 14.98 1.65 18.41
CA LEU A 105 16.17 2.48 18.24
C LEU A 105 16.28 3.53 19.33
N VAL A 106 15.19 4.22 19.66
CA VAL A 106 15.14 5.16 20.79
C VAL A 106 15.46 4.46 22.11
N ALA A 107 14.88 3.28 22.36
CA ALA A 107 15.19 2.51 23.56
C ALA A 107 16.69 2.15 23.65
N LEU A 108 17.30 1.68 22.55
CA LEU A 108 18.73 1.41 22.50
C LEU A 108 19.57 2.68 22.74
N GLN A 109 19.19 3.80 22.12
CA GLN A 109 19.86 5.08 22.32
C GLN A 109 19.86 5.48 23.80
N THR A 110 18.70 5.41 24.48
CA THR A 110 18.62 5.73 25.91
C THR A 110 19.44 4.79 26.78
N GLN A 111 19.54 3.50 26.44
CA GLN A 111 20.39 2.56 27.17
C GLN A 111 21.87 2.90 27.02
N ILE A 112 22.29 3.29 25.80
CA ILE A 112 23.67 3.71 25.51
C ILE A 112 23.98 5.02 26.25
N ASP A 113 23.09 6.01 26.24
CA ASP A 113 23.28 7.29 26.92
C ASP A 113 23.36 7.14 28.44
N ASN A 114 22.65 6.17 29.02
CA ASN A 114 22.70 5.86 30.45
C ASN A 114 23.95 5.06 30.85
N LEU A 115 24.61 4.39 29.91
CA LEU A 115 25.71 3.47 30.19
C LEU A 115 26.90 4.15 30.90
N PRO A 116 27.39 5.34 30.50
CA PRO A 116 28.47 6.03 31.21
C PRO A 116 28.10 6.36 32.66
N ASN A 117 26.87 6.80 32.92
CA ASN A 117 26.41 7.09 34.29
C ASN A 117 26.43 5.84 35.17
N VAL A 118 25.93 4.72 34.64
CA VAL A 118 25.97 3.42 35.33
C VAL A 118 27.42 2.96 35.56
N MET A 119 28.32 3.14 34.59
CA MET A 119 29.73 2.83 34.76
C MET A 119 30.38 3.69 35.84
N VAL A 120 30.12 5.01 35.86
CA VAL A 120 30.65 5.94 36.88
C VAL A 120 30.12 5.56 38.27
N MET A 121 28.83 5.26 38.39
CA MET A 121 28.25 4.75 39.63
C MET A 121 28.91 3.45 40.09
N ALA A 122 29.08 2.46 39.21
CA ALA A 122 29.71 1.19 39.55
C ALA A 122 31.17 1.36 39.98
N VAL A 123 31.95 2.19 39.27
CA VAL A 123 33.36 2.47 39.58
C VAL A 123 33.49 3.23 40.90
N SER A 124 32.67 4.26 41.12
CA SER A 124 32.68 5.02 42.38
C SER A 124 32.28 4.16 43.57
N GLU A 125 31.29 3.28 43.42
CA GLU A 125 30.88 2.33 44.45
C GLU A 125 32.01 1.34 44.75
N GLN A 126 32.67 0.79 43.72
CA GLN A 126 33.83 -0.08 43.90
C GLN A 126 34.96 0.63 44.64
N ASN A 127 35.27 1.88 44.27
CA ASN A 127 36.33 2.67 44.91
C ASN A 127 36.01 2.94 46.39
N ASN A 128 34.77 3.31 46.71
CA ASN A 128 34.32 3.51 48.09
C ASN A 128 34.44 2.23 48.93
N ARG A 129 34.08 1.07 48.37
CA ARG A 129 34.26 -0.23 49.03
C ARG A 129 35.74 -0.53 49.30
N LEU A 130 36.65 -0.20 48.39
CA LEU A 130 38.09 -0.38 48.60
C LEU A 130 38.63 0.56 49.70
N TRP A 131 38.22 1.82 49.71
CA TRP A 131 38.58 2.77 50.77
C TRP A 131 38.09 2.33 52.14
N GLN A 132 36.84 1.88 52.26
CA GLN A 132 36.31 1.33 53.52
C GLN A 132 37.12 0.12 54.00
N ARG A 133 37.55 -0.77 53.10
CA ARG A 133 38.40 -1.92 53.44
C ARG A 133 39.79 -1.49 53.92
N LEU A 134 40.40 -0.51 53.26
CA LEU A 134 41.70 0.01 53.67
C LEU A 134 41.62 0.68 55.04
N GLU A 135 40.59 1.50 55.27
CA GLU A 135 40.38 2.19 56.54
C GLU A 135 40.13 1.21 57.69
N ALA A 136 39.31 0.18 57.46
CA ALA A 136 39.14 -0.91 58.42
C ALA A 136 40.47 -1.64 58.71
N HIS A 137 41.31 -1.86 57.70
CA HIS A 137 42.63 -2.46 57.88
C HIS A 137 43.57 -1.56 58.71
N VAL A 138 43.62 -0.26 58.41
CA VAL A 138 44.44 0.71 59.17
C VAL A 138 43.98 0.82 60.61
N GLN A 139 42.67 0.89 60.87
CA GLN A 139 42.13 0.91 62.24
C GLN A 139 42.49 -0.38 63.01
N THR A 140 42.42 -1.53 62.34
CA THR A 140 42.86 -2.80 62.92
C THR A 140 44.35 -2.77 63.27
N GLN A 141 45.21 -2.31 62.36
CA GLN A 141 46.65 -2.18 62.60
C GLN A 141 46.99 -1.20 63.73
N LEU A 142 46.34 -0.03 63.77
CA LEU A 142 46.51 0.96 64.83
C LEU A 142 46.07 0.42 66.20
N SER A 143 44.98 -0.34 66.25
CA SER A 143 44.53 -0.99 67.48
C SER A 143 45.54 -2.05 67.98
N THR A 144 46.14 -2.81 67.06
CA THR A 144 47.21 -3.78 67.37
C THR A 144 48.47 -3.08 67.88
N ILE A 145 48.91 -1.99 67.25
CA ILE A 145 50.09 -1.21 67.69
C ILE A 145 49.84 -0.54 69.04
N ARG A 146 48.62 -0.03 69.29
CA ARG A 146 48.24 0.54 70.59
C ARG A 146 48.25 -0.50 71.71
N ALA A 147 47.92 -1.76 71.39
CA ALA A 147 47.98 -2.87 72.34
C ALA A 147 49.41 -3.34 72.63
N THR A 148 50.39 -3.04 71.78
CA THR A 148 51.81 -3.45 71.96
C THR A 148 52.72 -2.36 72.52
N LEU A 149 52.26 -1.11 72.64
CA LEU A 149 52.98 -0.03 73.32
C LEU A 149 52.96 -0.21 74.85
N PRO A 150 54.11 -0.21 75.54
CA PRO A 150 54.13 -0.30 77.00
C PRO A 150 53.47 0.93 77.62
N THR A 151 52.50 0.71 78.51
CA THR A 151 51.88 1.77 79.30
C THR A 151 52.92 2.35 80.25
N ILE A 152 53.47 3.53 79.93
CA ILE A 152 54.26 4.30 80.89
C ILE A 152 53.26 4.96 81.85
N SER A 153 52.98 4.26 82.95
CA SER A 153 52.28 4.81 84.10
C SER A 153 53.20 5.81 84.81
N VAL A 154 53.02 7.11 84.56
CA VAL A 154 53.57 8.15 85.43
C VAL A 154 52.82 8.08 86.75
N THR A 155 53.42 7.44 87.75
CA THR A 155 52.90 7.40 89.12
C THR A 155 53.27 8.71 89.81
N CYS A 156 52.28 9.60 89.92
CA CYS A 156 52.37 10.79 90.78
C CYS A 156 52.19 10.35 92.24
N PRO A 157 53.13 10.59 93.16
CA PRO A 157 52.95 10.19 94.56
C PRO A 157 52.08 11.22 95.28
N GLN A 158 50.90 10.79 95.74
CA GLN A 158 50.15 11.50 96.77
C GLN A 158 50.98 11.55 98.05
N ARG A 159 51.23 12.76 98.57
CA ARG A 159 51.61 12.95 99.98
C ARG A 159 50.54 13.79 100.66
N GLN A 160 49.94 13.20 101.67
CA GLN A 160 48.84 13.69 102.48
C GLN A 160 49.21 14.98 103.23
N ASN A 161 48.25 15.90 103.33
CA ASN A 161 48.20 16.96 104.35
C ASN A 161 47.97 16.34 105.74
N THR A 162 48.71 16.76 106.78
CA THR A 162 48.19 17.60 107.90
C THR A 162 49.23 17.82 109.01
N VAL A 163 49.19 19.06 109.56
CA VAL A 163 49.82 19.68 110.75
C VAL A 163 51.17 20.35 110.54
#